data_AF-A0A950BHW1-F1
#
_entry.id   AF-A0A950BHW1-F1
#
_cell.length_a   1.000
_cell.length_b   1.000
_cell.length_c   1.000
_cell.angle_alpha   90.00
_cell.angle_beta   90.00
_cell.angle_gamma   90.00
#
_symmetry.space_group_name_H-M   'P 1'
#
loop_
_entity.id
_entity.type
_entity.pdbx_description
1 polymer ?
#
loop_
_entity_poly.entity_id
_entity_poly.type
_entity_poly.pdbx_seq_one_letter_code
_entity_poly.pdbx_strand_id
1 'polypeptide(L)' 'TVDRALWHAGQTDEALLKGLVERHFQFTGSPRAKALLENWDASRRQFVKVFPTEYKRALVELGAKKANQEELAA' A
#
# COMPACT_ATOMS: atom_id res chain seq x y z
N THR A 1 5.07 14.28 1.16
CA THR A 1 4.98 13.09 0.28
C THR A 1 5.70 11.94 0.96
N VAL A 2 5.11 10.73 0.96
CA VAL A 2 5.72 9.54 1.60
C VAL A 2 6.85 9.01 0.71
N ASP A 3 7.97 8.63 1.31
CA ASP A 3 9.12 8.04 0.61
C ASP A 3 8.69 6.79 -0.20
N ARG A 4 9.19 6.67 -1.44
CA ARG A 4 8.96 5.51 -2.30
C ARG A 4 9.48 4.20 -1.67
N ALA A 5 10.50 4.27 -0.83
CA ALA A 5 11.01 3.12 -0.09
C ALA A 5 9.95 2.50 0.86
N LEU A 6 8.90 3.26 1.20
CA LEU A 6 7.81 2.81 2.05
C LEU A 6 6.56 2.37 1.26
N TRP A 7 6.66 2.32 -0.07
CA TRP A 7 5.59 1.81 -0.93
C TRP A 7 5.56 0.28 -0.89
N HIS A 8 4.35 -0.27 -0.88
CA HIS A 8 4.15 -1.71 -0.95
C HIS A 8 3.93 -2.14 -2.39
N ALA A 9 4.64 -3.19 -2.82
CA ALA A 9 4.60 -3.68 -4.20
C ALA A 9 4.85 -2.60 -5.28
N GLY A 10 5.61 -1.55 -4.94
CA GLY A 10 5.89 -0.44 -5.86
C GLY A 10 4.68 0.47 -6.14
N GLN A 11 3.61 0.38 -5.33
CA GLN A 11 2.38 1.15 -5.50
C GLN A 11 2.19 2.16 -4.36
N THR A 12 1.50 3.27 -4.66
CA THR A 12 1.03 4.17 -3.61
C THR A 12 0.03 3.45 -2.71
N ASP A 13 -0.05 3.88 -1.46
CA ASP A 13 -1.00 3.30 -0.49
C ASP A 13 -2.44 3.34 -1.01
N GLU A 14 -2.83 4.42 -1.68
CA GLU A 14 -4.14 4.55 -2.28
C GLU A 14 -4.39 3.54 -3.41
N ALA A 15 -3.45 3.42 -4.36
CA ALA A 15 -3.61 2.53 -5.50
C ALA A 15 -3.70 1.07 -5.02
N LEU A 16 -2.85 0.70 -4.06
CA LEU A 16 -2.89 -0.62 -3.44
C LEU A 16 -4.21 -0.86 -2.71
N LEU A 17 -4.65 0.09 -1.87
CA LEU A 17 -5.88 -0.04 -1.12
C LEU A 17 -7.09 -0.18 -2.05
N LYS A 18 -7.19 0.65 -3.08
CA LYS A 18 -8.29 0.60 -4.06
C LYS A 18 -8.33 -0.77 -4.76
N GLY A 19 -7.18 -1.24 -5.25
CA GLY A 19 -7.08 -2.55 -5.89
C GLY A 19 -7.44 -3.73 -4.97
N LEU A 20 -7.13 -3.64 -3.66
CA LEU A 20 -7.55 -4.64 -2.68
C LEU A 20 -9.07 -4.65 -2.49
N VAL A 21 -9.70 -3.47 -2.39
CA VAL A 21 -11.17 -3.35 -2.27
C VAL A 21 -11.87 -3.84 -3.54
N GLU A 22 -11.34 -3.51 -4.73
CA GLU A 22 -11.84 -4.01 -6.03
C GLU A 22 -11.79 -5.53 -6.10
N ARG A 23 -10.65 -6.15 -5.79
CA ARG A 23 -10.53 -7.63 -5.74
C ARG A 23 -11.51 -8.23 -4.75
N HIS A 24 -11.66 -7.63 -3.57
CA HIS A 24 -12.61 -8.11 -2.58
C HIS A 24 -14.05 -8.08 -3.13
N PHE A 25 -14.46 -7.00 -3.81
CA PHE A 25 -15.76 -6.94 -4.48
C PHE A 25 -15.89 -8.03 -5.56
N GLN A 26 -14.89 -8.17 -6.43
CA GLN A 26 -14.90 -9.17 -7.51
C GLN A 26 -15.07 -10.60 -6.99
N PHE A 27 -14.38 -10.96 -5.90
CA PHE A 27 -14.41 -12.33 -5.37
C PHE A 27 -15.60 -12.63 -4.46
N THR A 28 -16.25 -11.61 -3.87
CA THR A 28 -17.28 -11.83 -2.85
C THR A 28 -18.65 -11.23 -3.19
N GLY A 29 -18.73 -10.34 -4.18
CA GLY A 29 -19.92 -9.56 -4.45
C GLY A 29 -20.29 -8.56 -3.35
N SER A 30 -19.38 -8.25 -2.41
CA SER A 30 -19.65 -7.41 -1.24
C SER A 30 -20.33 -6.07 -1.59
N PRO A 31 -21.60 -5.85 -1.18
CA PRO A 31 -22.30 -4.58 -1.42
C PRO A 31 -21.59 -3.41 -0.73
N ARG A 32 -20.96 -3.67 0.41
CA ARG A 32 -20.17 -2.68 1.14
C ARG A 32 -18.94 -2.24 0.34
N ALA A 33 -18.24 -3.19 -0.28
CA ALA A 33 -17.09 -2.88 -1.14
C ALA A 33 -17.52 -2.06 -2.36
N LYS A 34 -18.65 -2.42 -2.99
CA LYS A 34 -19.24 -1.66 -4.09
C LYS A 34 -19.51 -0.21 -3.69
N ALA A 35 -20.18 0.01 -2.56
CA ALA A 35 -20.49 1.35 -2.06
C ALA A 35 -19.24 2.20 -1.75
N LEU A 36 -18.18 1.57 -1.21
CA LEU A 36 -16.90 2.24 -0.99
C LEU A 36 -16.24 2.69 -2.30
N LEU A 37 -16.30 1.85 -3.34
CA LEU A 37 -15.73 2.13 -4.65
C LEU A 37 -16.53 3.17 -5.45
N GLU A 38 -17.86 3.17 -5.33
CA GLU A 38 -18.74 4.15 -5.98
C GLU A 38 -18.50 5.58 -5.48
N ASN A 39 -18.16 5.74 -4.20
CA ASN A 39 -17.82 7.04 -3.60
C ASN A 39 -16.38 7.04 -3.07
N TRP A 40 -15.42 6.69 -3.94
CA TRP A 40 -14.04 6.43 -3.52
C TRP A 40 -13.37 7.64 -2.88
N ASP A 41 -13.49 8.84 -3.47
CA ASP A 41 -12.83 10.06 -2.98
C ASP A 41 -13.26 10.45 -1.57
N ALA A 42 -14.52 10.19 -1.20
CA ALA A 42 -14.98 10.38 0.17
C ALA A 42 -14.55 9.21 1.08
N SER A 43 -14.76 7.98 0.63
CA SER A 43 -14.51 6.76 1.42
C SER A 43 -13.04 6.61 1.80
N ARG A 44 -12.12 6.89 0.87
CA ARG A 44 -10.67 6.78 1.09
C ARG A 44 -10.17 7.62 2.27
N ARG A 45 -10.84 8.73 2.59
CA ARG A 45 -10.46 9.63 3.68
C ARG A 45 -10.76 9.05 5.06
N GLN A 46 -11.58 7.99 5.12
CA GLN A 46 -11.97 7.31 6.34
C GLN A 46 -11.04 6.14 6.69
N PHE A 47 -10.09 5.80 5.81
CA PHE A 47 -9.11 4.74 6.08
C PHE A 47 -7.93 5.27 6.86
N VAL A 48 -7.53 4.53 7.89
CA VAL A 48 -6.32 4.78 8.67
C VAL A 48 -5.26 3.78 8.24
N LYS A 49 -4.13 4.29 7.74
CA LYS A 49 -2.94 3.46 7.52
C LYS A 49 -2.29 3.16 8.86
N VAL A 50 -2.36 1.91 9.29
CA VAL A 50 -1.61 1.42 10.45
C VAL A 50 -0.27 0.89 9.94
N PHE A 51 0.82 1.48 10.41
CA PHE A 51 2.16 1.11 9.98
C PHE A 51 3.07 1.00 11.21
N PRO A 52 3.37 -0.21 11.70
CA PRO A 52 4.16 -0.41 12.91
C PRO A 52 5.58 0.18 12.78
N THR A 53 6.09 0.75 13.87
CA THR A 53 7.41 1.41 13.89
C THR A 53 8.54 0.44 13.55
N GLU A 54 8.48 -0.77 14.11
CA GLU A 54 9.46 -1.83 13.90
C GLU A 54 9.41 -2.32 12.45
N TYR A 55 8.20 -2.41 11.87
CA TYR A 55 8.02 -2.78 10.48
C TYR A 55 8.57 -1.72 9.52
N LYS A 56 8.36 -0.43 9.83
CA LYS A 56 9.01 0.68 9.11
C LYS A 56 10.53 0.55 9.12
N ARG A 57 11.10 0.27 10.29
CA ARG A 57 12.53 0.14 10.47
C ARG A 57 13.09 -1.02 9.66
N ALA A 58 12.46 -2.19 9.75
CA ALA A 58 12.84 -3.37 8.97
C ALA A 58 12.75 -3.13 7.47
N LEU A 59 11.72 -2.43 6.98
CA LEU A 59 11.58 -2.10 5.55
C LEU A 59 12.67 -1.14 5.06
N VAL A 60 13.02 -0.12 5.86
CA VAL A 60 14.13 0.79 5.52
C VAL A 60 15.46 0.03 5.52
N GLU A 61 15.71 -0.84 6.50
CA GLU A 61 16.93 -1.67 6.53
C GLU A 61 17.00 -2.65 5.36
N LEU A 62 15.90 -3.29 4.99
CA LEU A 62 15.83 -4.18 3.83
C LEU A 62 15.99 -3.40 2.50
N GLY A 63 15.39 -2.22 2.40
CA GLY A 63 15.55 -1.33 1.25
C GLY A 63 16.99 -0.83 1.11
N ALA A 64 17.61 -0.41 2.21
CA ALA A 64 19.02 -0.02 2.26
C ALA A 64 19.94 -1.18 1.87
N LYS A 65 19.67 -2.40 2.37
CA LYS A 65 20.43 -3.60 1.97
C LYS A 65 20.29 -3.90 0.48
N LYS A 66 19.09 -3.79 -0.10
CA LYS A 66 18.87 -4.00 -1.54
C LYS A 66 19.59 -2.95 -2.39
N ALA A 67 19.48 -1.67 -2.04
CA ALA A 67 20.18 -0.60 -2.75
C ALA A 67 21.71 -0.77 -2.70
N ASN A 68 22.26 -1.14 -1.54
CA ASN A 68 23.69 -1.38 -1.37
C ASN A 68 24.19 -2.63 -2.11
N GLN A 69 23.33 -3.64 -2.30
CA GLN A 69 23.64 -4.83 -3.11
C GLN A 69 23.58 -4.55 -4.61
N GLU A 70 22.66 -3.69 -5.07
CA GLU A 70 22.59 -3.24 -6.46
C GLU A 70 23.79 -2.34 -6.81
N GLU A 71 24.25 -1.48 -5.89
CA GLU A 71 25.43 -0.62 -6.07
C GLU A 71 26.75 -1.42 -6.09
N LEU A 72 26.86 -2.50 -5.29
CA LEU A 72 28.02 -3.40 -5.35
C LEU A 72 28.03 -4.32 -6.59
N ALA A 73 26.87 -4.54 -7.21
CA ALA A 73 26.72 -5.41 -8.38
C ALA A 73 26.78 -4.66 -9.72
N ALA A 74 26.88 -3.33 -9.69
CA ALA A 74 27.04 -2.43 -10.84
C ALA A 74 28.49 -1.97 -10.99
#